data_AF-A0A8T4S4A3-F1
#
_entry.id   AF-A0A8T4S4A3-F1
#
_cell.length_a   1.000
_cell.length_b   1.000
_cell.length_c   1.000
_cell.angle_alpha   90.00
_cell.angle_beta   90.00
_cell.angle_gamma   90.00
#
_symmetry.space_group_name_H-M   'P 1'
#
loop_
_entity.id
_entity.type
_entity.pdbx_description
1 polymer ?
#
loop_
_entity_poly.entity_id
_entity_poly.type
_entity_poly.pdbx_seq_one_letter_code
_entity_poly.pdbx_strand_id
1 'polypeptide(L)'
;MVNNQYFEGVLQLRDPTQQIIDYIEEEVSSNKKVHIAKSVRHKRGIDLYISSNKFLKDLGKKLKKKFTGELIYSNTLFTRNKFTSKDVYRGCVLFRHVPLKKGDVISYKGDEIEVIYAGKEILGRNVRTSEKIHIKFDKLR
;
A
#
# COMPACT_ATOMS: atom_id res chain seq x y z
N MET A 1 -6.41 3.32 -32.55
CA MET A 1 -5.48 2.93 -31.46
C MET A 1 -6.05 3.48 -30.17
N VAL A 2 -6.37 2.64 -29.18
CA VAL A 2 -6.93 3.11 -27.91
C VAL A 2 -5.82 3.78 -27.11
N ASN A 3 -5.97 5.09 -26.86
CA ASN A 3 -5.00 5.85 -26.07
C ASN A 3 -5.14 5.45 -24.58
N ASN A 4 -4.40 4.42 -24.17
CA ASN A 4 -4.47 3.81 -22.84
C ASN A 4 -3.68 4.59 -21.77
N GLN A 5 -3.50 5.90 -21.96
CA GLN A 5 -2.71 6.77 -21.07
C GLN A 5 -3.53 7.37 -19.92
N TYR A 6 -4.85 7.18 -19.92
CA TYR A 6 -5.73 7.72 -18.88
C TYR A 6 -5.55 6.99 -17.54
N PHE A 7 -5.45 7.75 -16.46
CA PHE A 7 -5.42 7.22 -15.11
C PHE A 7 -6.21 8.08 -14.12
N GLU A 8 -6.74 7.42 -13.10
CA GLU A 8 -7.52 8.04 -12.01
C GLU A 8 -6.76 8.05 -10.68
N GLY A 9 -5.73 7.22 -10.56
CA GLY A 9 -4.90 7.23 -9.37
C GLY A 9 -3.59 6.49 -9.54
N VAL A 10 -2.78 6.54 -8.47
CA VAL A 10 -1.44 5.96 -8.44
C VAL A 10 -1.34 4.98 -7.28
N LEU A 11 -0.89 3.76 -7.56
CA LEU A 11 -0.41 2.81 -6.56
C LEU A 11 1.10 2.99 -6.41
N GLN A 12 1.54 3.47 -5.27
CA GLN A 12 2.95 3.61 -4.93
C GLN A 12 3.35 2.43 -4.05
N LEU A 13 4.28 1.60 -4.53
CA LEU A 13 4.85 0.50 -3.77
C LEU A 13 6.24 0.89 -3.28
N ARG A 14 6.54 0.63 -2.00
CA ARG A 14 7.87 0.80 -1.42
C ARG A 14 8.32 -0.50 -0.81
N ASP A 15 9.56 -0.86 -1.14
CA ASP A 15 10.20 -2.13 -0.82
C ASP A 15 9.36 -3.39 -1.16
N PRO A 16 8.64 -3.43 -2.31
CA PRO A 16 7.80 -4.59 -2.63
C PRO A 16 8.65 -5.83 -2.86
N THR A 17 8.17 -6.99 -2.39
CA THR A 17 8.67 -8.29 -2.82
C THR A 17 8.14 -8.63 -4.21
N GLN A 18 8.78 -9.58 -4.90
CA GLN A 18 8.28 -10.05 -6.19
C GLN A 18 6.84 -10.60 -6.09
N GLN A 19 6.54 -11.33 -5.00
CA GLN A 19 5.20 -11.84 -4.72
C GLN A 19 4.12 -10.75 -4.64
N ILE A 20 4.47 -9.56 -4.13
CA ILE A 20 3.54 -8.41 -4.10
C ILE A 20 3.29 -7.90 -5.52
N ILE A 21 4.34 -7.81 -6.33
CA ILE A 21 4.26 -7.35 -7.73
C ILE A 21 3.39 -8.31 -8.54
N ASP A 22 3.69 -9.62 -8.47
CA ASP A 22 2.95 -10.65 -9.20
C ASP A 22 1.47 -10.65 -8.83
N TYR A 23 1.16 -10.51 -7.53
CA TYR A 23 -0.20 -10.41 -7.05
C TYR A 23 -0.96 -9.20 -7.63
N ILE A 24 -0.29 -8.06 -7.75
CA ILE A 24 -0.90 -6.86 -8.32
C ILE A 24 -1.14 -7.03 -9.82
N GLU A 25 -0.20 -7.62 -10.54
CA GLU A 25 -0.35 -7.92 -11.97
C GLU A 25 -1.51 -8.91 -12.23
N GLU A 26 -1.67 -9.92 -11.38
CA GLU A 26 -2.80 -10.86 -11.41
C GLU A 26 -4.14 -10.15 -11.14
N GLU A 27 -4.20 -9.32 -10.10
CA GLU A 27 -5.40 -8.55 -9.75
C GLU A 27 -5.81 -7.56 -10.86
N VAL A 28 -4.85 -6.95 -11.56
CA VAL A 28 -5.14 -6.06 -12.68
C VAL A 28 -5.58 -6.85 -13.91
N SER A 29 -4.86 -7.91 -14.27
CA SER A 29 -5.14 -8.70 -15.48
C SER A 29 -6.47 -9.46 -15.40
N SER A 30 -6.90 -9.85 -14.20
CA SER A 30 -8.22 -10.46 -13.97
C SER A 30 -9.39 -9.48 -14.18
N ASN A 31 -9.14 -8.16 -14.21
CA ASN A 31 -10.16 -7.14 -14.39
C ASN A 31 -10.05 -6.44 -15.76
N LYS A 32 -10.82 -6.91 -16.75
CA LYS A 32 -10.85 -6.36 -18.12
C LYS A 32 -11.17 -4.86 -18.23
N LYS A 33 -11.69 -4.23 -17.18
CA LYS A 33 -12.04 -2.79 -17.16
C LYS A 33 -10.92 -1.91 -16.58
N VAL A 34 -9.84 -2.51 -16.08
CA VAL A 34 -8.74 -1.81 -15.42
C VAL A 34 -7.46 -2.06 -16.19
N HIS A 35 -6.60 -1.04 -16.29
CA HIS A 35 -5.27 -1.16 -16.85
C HIS A 35 -4.26 -0.30 -16.10
N ILE A 36 -2.99 -0.63 -16.27
CA ILE A 36 -1.87 0.19 -15.86
C ILE A 36 -1.51 1.08 -17.04
N ALA A 37 -1.75 2.39 -16.92
CA ALA A 37 -1.46 3.37 -17.97
C ALA A 37 0.04 3.68 -18.07
N LYS A 38 0.73 3.65 -16.93
CA LYS A 38 2.17 3.95 -16.82
C LYS A 38 2.75 3.25 -15.60
N SER A 39 3.99 2.79 -15.72
CA SER A 39 4.79 2.29 -14.59
C SER A 39 6.07 3.10 -14.48
N VAL A 40 6.41 3.56 -13.27
CA VAL A 40 7.64 4.32 -13.00
C VAL A 40 8.41 3.60 -11.90
N ARG A 41 9.59 3.07 -12.22
CA ARG A 41 10.47 2.40 -11.26
C ARG A 41 11.34 3.41 -10.53
N HIS A 42 11.53 3.16 -9.25
CA HIS A 42 12.40 3.89 -8.34
C HIS A 42 13.39 2.90 -7.69
N LYS A 43 14.47 3.40 -7.07
CA LYS A 43 15.50 2.55 -6.43
C LYS A 43 14.93 1.53 -5.43
N ARG A 44 13.88 1.90 -4.69
CA ARG A 44 13.24 1.08 -3.65
C ARG A 44 11.73 0.96 -3.84
N GLY A 45 11.25 1.00 -5.08
CA GLY A 45 9.81 0.98 -5.30
C GLY A 45 9.37 1.13 -6.74
N ILE A 46 8.06 1.12 -6.94
CA ILE A 46 7.44 1.31 -8.24
C ILE A 46 6.12 2.07 -8.05
N ASP A 47 5.85 3.00 -8.94
CA ASP A 47 4.57 3.72 -9.02
C ASP A 47 3.81 3.22 -10.25
N LEU A 48 2.60 2.71 -10.04
CA LEU A 48 1.70 2.21 -11.08
C LEU A 48 0.52 3.17 -11.21
N TYR A 49 0.31 3.69 -12.42
CA TYR A 49 -0.77 4.62 -12.73
C TYR A 49 -1.98 3.81 -13.21
N ILE A 50 -3.04 3.79 -12.42
CA ILE A 50 -4.19 2.90 -12.58
C ILE A 50 -5.40 3.66 -13.12
N SER A 51 -6.10 3.05 -14.09
CA SER A 51 -7.25 3.65 -14.77
C SER A 51 -8.53 3.78 -13.93
N SER A 52 -8.58 3.19 -12.73
CA SER A 52 -9.76 3.21 -11.87
C SER A 52 -9.40 3.46 -10.40
N ASN A 53 -9.91 4.56 -9.83
CA ASN A 53 -9.69 4.90 -8.43
C ASN A 53 -10.42 3.93 -7.48
N LYS A 54 -11.59 3.42 -7.89
CA LYS A 54 -12.32 2.41 -7.10
C LYS A 54 -11.49 1.13 -6.95
N PHE A 55 -11.00 0.59 -8.08
CA PHE A 55 -10.14 -0.58 -8.06
C PHE A 55 -8.86 -0.34 -7.25
N LEU A 56 -8.23 0.82 -7.42
CA LEU A 56 -7.02 1.19 -6.67
C LEU A 56 -7.22 1.12 -5.15
N LYS A 57 -8.35 1.63 -4.64
CA LYS A 57 -8.69 1.57 -3.21
C LYS A 57 -8.93 0.14 -2.74
N ASP A 58 -9.63 -0.66 -3.54
CA ASP A 58 -9.91 -2.06 -3.19
C ASP A 58 -8.63 -2.90 -3.22
N LEU A 59 -7.76 -2.68 -4.20
CA LEU A 59 -6.42 -3.30 -4.28
C LEU A 59 -5.58 -2.94 -3.05
N GLY A 60 -5.57 -1.68 -2.62
CA GLY A 60 -4.90 -1.27 -1.38
C GLY A 60 -5.37 -2.06 -0.15
N LYS A 61 -6.69 -2.24 0.02
CA LYS A 61 -7.25 -3.05 1.12
C LYS A 61 -6.81 -4.51 1.03
N LYS A 62 -6.81 -5.10 -0.17
CA LYS A 62 -6.36 -6.47 -0.41
C LYS A 62 -4.88 -6.65 -0.05
N LEU A 63 -4.03 -5.70 -0.47
CA LEU A 63 -2.60 -5.69 -0.14
C LEU A 63 -2.36 -5.70 1.37
N LYS A 64 -3.01 -4.79 2.10
CA LYS A 64 -2.90 -4.74 3.57
C LYS A 64 -3.42 -5.98 4.29
N LYS A 65 -4.38 -6.70 3.70
CA LYS A 65 -4.90 -7.95 4.26
C LYS A 65 -3.94 -9.13 4.01
N LYS A 66 -3.28 -9.15 2.85
CA LYS A 66 -2.45 -10.28 2.40
C LYS A 66 -0.98 -10.15 2.80
N PHE A 67 -0.46 -8.92 2.87
CA PHE A 67 0.95 -8.65 3.09
C PHE A 67 1.15 -7.71 4.28
N THR A 68 2.21 -7.98 5.03
CA THR A 68 2.64 -7.14 6.15
C THR A 68 3.17 -5.82 5.63
N GLY A 69 2.59 -4.71 6.08
CA GLY A 69 3.00 -3.41 5.64
C GLY A 69 2.08 -2.28 6.04
N GLU A 70 2.54 -1.07 5.75
CA GLU A 70 1.80 0.15 5.95
C GLU A 70 1.00 0.52 4.70
N LEU A 71 -0.23 1.00 4.90
CA LEU A 71 -1.07 1.49 3.82
C LEU A 71 -1.55 2.90 4.12
N ILE A 72 -1.27 3.84 3.22
CA ILE A 72 -1.66 5.24 3.31
C ILE A 72 -2.51 5.60 2.10
N TYR A 73 -3.62 6.28 2.36
CA TYR A 73 -4.50 6.84 1.33
C TYR A 73 -4.37 8.35 1.34
N SER A 74 -4.21 8.94 0.17
CA SER A 74 -4.29 10.39 -0.03
C SER A 74 -4.96 10.68 -1.37
N ASN A 75 -5.51 11.88 -1.52
CA ASN A 75 -6.09 12.34 -2.77
C ASN A 75 -5.53 13.72 -3.09
N THR A 76 -5.38 14.01 -4.38
CA THR A 76 -5.00 15.35 -4.86
C THR A 76 -6.09 15.87 -5.77
N LEU A 77 -6.45 17.15 -5.64
CA LEU A 77 -7.38 17.80 -6.56
C LEU A 77 -6.73 17.85 -7.94
N PHE A 78 -7.37 17.27 -8.94
CA PHE A 78 -6.86 17.26 -10.31
C PHE A 78 -7.49 18.37 -11.15
N THR A 79 -8.81 18.47 -11.12
CA THR A 79 -9.54 19.50 -11.87
C THR A 79 -10.94 19.68 -11.29
N ARG A 80 -11.67 20.67 -11.78
CA ARG A 80 -13.09 20.85 -11.49
C ARG A 80 -13.89 20.63 -12.76
N ASN A 81 -14.89 19.76 -12.69
CA ASN A 81 -15.77 19.50 -13.82
C ASN A 81 -16.59 20.76 -14.11
N LYS A 82 -16.41 21.35 -15.30
CA LYS A 82 -17.04 22.63 -15.68
C LYS A 82 -18.55 22.55 -15.83
N PHE A 83 -19.11 21.38 -16.10
CA PHE A 83 -20.55 21.18 -16.29
C PHE A 83 -21.27 20.89 -14.97
N THR A 84 -20.68 20.04 -14.12
CA THR A 84 -21.29 19.64 -12.85
C THR A 84 -20.82 20.47 -11.66
N SER A 85 -19.81 21.34 -11.86
CA SER A 85 -19.13 22.11 -10.82
C SER A 85 -18.52 21.27 -9.69
N LYS A 86 -18.35 19.95 -9.90
CA LYS A 86 -17.79 19.01 -8.93
C LYS A 86 -16.28 18.89 -9.09
N ASP A 87 -15.58 18.78 -7.97
CA ASP A 87 -14.14 18.52 -7.94
C ASP A 87 -13.84 17.08 -8.34
N VAL A 88 -12.83 16.93 -9.19
CA VAL A 88 -12.30 15.65 -9.67
C VAL A 88 -10.94 15.44 -9.03
N TYR A 89 -10.82 14.37 -8.26
CA TYR A 89 -9.61 14.03 -7.53
C TYR A 89 -8.88 12.86 -8.18
N ARG A 90 -7.55 12.88 -8.11
CA ARG A 90 -6.70 11.71 -8.35
C ARG A 90 -6.34 11.04 -7.04
N GLY A 91 -6.61 9.74 -6.93
CA GLY A 91 -6.29 8.96 -5.75
C GLY A 91 -4.82 8.55 -5.71
N CYS A 92 -4.25 8.47 -4.51
CA CYS A 92 -2.93 7.91 -4.28
C CYS A 92 -3.01 6.88 -3.15
N VAL A 93 -2.57 5.67 -3.45
CA VAL A 93 -2.46 4.58 -2.49
C VAL A 93 -0.99 4.25 -2.36
N LEU A 94 -0.43 4.45 -1.17
CA LEU A 94 0.94 4.09 -0.87
C LEU A 94 0.95 2.83 0.00
N PHE A 95 1.61 1.79 -0.47
CA PHE A 95 1.87 0.58 0.29
C PHE A 95 3.37 0.45 0.54
N ARG A 96 3.77 0.42 1.80
CA ARG A 96 5.15 0.15 2.22
C ARG A 96 5.21 -1.24 2.82
N HIS A 97 5.89 -2.15 2.12
CA HIS A 97 6.08 -3.49 2.66
C HIS A 97 7.07 -3.45 3.83
N VAL A 98 6.75 -4.17 4.89
CA VAL A 98 7.63 -4.32 6.05
C VAL A 98 7.87 -5.82 6.22
N PRO A 99 9.11 -6.32 6.02
CA PRO A 99 9.42 -7.75 6.02
C PRO A 99 9.54 -8.28 7.45
N LEU A 100 8.43 -8.29 8.19
CA LEU A 100 8.37 -8.85 9.54
C LEU A 100 7.71 -10.23 9.53
N LYS A 101 8.29 -11.13 10.32
CA LYS A 101 7.79 -12.47 10.59
C LYS A 101 7.46 -12.59 12.07
N LYS A 102 6.61 -13.57 12.38
CA LYS A 102 6.36 -13.97 13.76
C LYS A 102 7.66 -14.51 14.37
N GLY A 103 8.03 -14.01 15.55
CA GLY A 103 9.27 -14.33 16.25
C GLY A 103 10.41 -13.35 16.00
N ASP A 104 10.26 -12.42 15.05
CA ASP A 104 11.28 -11.37 14.85
C ASP A 104 11.32 -10.45 16.08
N VAL A 105 12.53 -10.03 16.49
CA VAL A 105 12.71 -9.05 17.56
C VAL A 105 12.96 -7.68 16.93
N ILE A 106 12.12 -6.71 17.26
CA ILE A 106 12.23 -5.33 16.81
C ILE A 106 12.54 -4.40 17.98
N SER A 107 13.37 -3.39 17.74
CA SER A 107 13.58 -2.32 18.73
C SER A 107 12.50 -1.26 18.58
N TYR A 108 11.82 -0.93 19.67
CA TYR A 108 10.82 0.12 19.71
C TYR A 108 10.91 0.90 21.02
N LYS A 109 11.16 2.21 20.94
CA LYS A 109 11.33 3.10 22.11
C LYS A 109 12.41 2.64 23.11
N GLY A 110 13.43 1.93 22.64
CA GLY A 110 14.52 1.41 23.47
C GLY A 110 14.23 0.05 24.11
N ASP A 111 13.03 -0.52 23.90
CA ASP A 111 12.71 -1.87 24.31
C ASP A 111 12.80 -2.86 23.14
N GLU A 112 13.15 -4.09 23.44
CA GLU A 112 13.11 -5.22 22.52
C GLU A 112 11.72 -5.85 22.56
N ILE A 113 11.10 -5.95 21.39
CA ILE A 113 9.74 -6.47 21.26
C ILE A 113 9.75 -7.63 20.28
N GLU A 114 9.33 -8.79 20.77
CA GLU A 114 9.12 -9.98 19.95
C GLU A 114 7.78 -9.87 19.21
N VAL A 115 7.81 -10.00 17.89
CA VAL A 115 6.62 -9.94 17.03
C VAL A 115 5.80 -11.22 17.19
N ILE A 116 4.61 -11.12 17.77
CA ILE A 116 3.65 -12.23 17.85
C ILE A 116 2.85 -12.35 16.56
N TYR A 117 2.42 -11.21 16.02
CA TYR A 117 1.58 -11.14 14.82
C TYR A 117 1.81 -9.83 14.08
N ALA A 118 1.91 -9.90 12.75
CA ALA A 118 2.10 -8.73 11.90
C ALA A 118 1.04 -8.71 10.79
N GLY A 119 0.00 -7.90 10.98
CA GLY A 119 -1.11 -7.74 10.04
C GLY A 119 -1.36 -6.28 9.70
N LYS A 120 -2.53 -5.74 10.10
CA LYS A 120 -2.85 -4.30 10.00
C LYS A 120 -1.96 -3.44 10.92
N GLU A 121 -1.57 -4.01 12.05
CA GLU A 121 -0.67 -3.48 13.07
C GLU A 121 0.21 -4.65 13.54
N ILE A 122 1.30 -4.32 14.24
CA ILE A 122 2.18 -5.31 14.85
C ILE A 122 1.72 -5.52 16.28
N LEU A 123 1.36 -6.75 16.61
CA LEU A 123 1.22 -7.19 17.99
C LEU A 123 2.55 -7.77 18.43
N GLY A 124 3.18 -7.13 19.40
CA GLY A 124 4.43 -7.56 19.97
C GLY A 124 4.32 -7.85 21.46
N ARG A 125 5.34 -8.52 21.99
CA ARG A 125 5.56 -8.73 23.42
C ARG A 125 6.89 -8.13 23.81
N ASN A 126 6.90 -7.28 24.82
CA ASN A 126 8.16 -6.78 25.38
C ASN A 126 8.93 -7.96 25.98
N VAL A 127 10.19 -8.15 25.56
CA VAL A 127 11.03 -9.27 26.00
C VAL A 127 11.33 -9.19 27.51
N ARG A 128 11.41 -7.98 28.07
CA ARG A 128 11.73 -7.72 29.47
C ARG A 128 10.52 -7.80 30.39
N THR A 129 9.41 -7.14 30.02
CA THR A 129 8.22 -7.03 30.89
C THR A 129 7.15 -8.07 30.60
N SER A 130 7.27 -8.83 29.50
CA SER A 130 6.24 -9.74 28.97
C SER A 130 4.91 -9.06 28.62
N GLU A 131 4.84 -7.73 28.63
CA GLU A 131 3.64 -6.97 28.28
C GLU A 131 3.36 -7.01 26.78
N LYS A 132 2.07 -7.10 26.43
CA LYS A 132 1.63 -7.04 25.03
C LYS A 132 1.45 -5.60 24.60
N ILE A 133 1.95 -5.29 23.40
CA ILE A 133 1.92 -3.95 22.84
C ILE A 133 1.46 -3.99 21.38
N HIS A 134 0.60 -3.05 21.04
CA HIS A 134 0.18 -2.79 19.66
C HIS A 134 1.01 -1.65 19.08
N ILE A 135 1.72 -1.92 17.99
CA ILE A 135 2.59 -0.97 17.30
C ILE A 135 2.05 -0.72 15.90
N LYS A 136 1.88 0.55 15.54
CA LYS A 136 1.56 0.96 14.18
C LYS A 136 2.83 1.00 13.35
N PHE A 137 2.77 0.57 12.09
CA PHE A 137 3.92 0.59 11.18
C PHE A 137 4.53 1.99 11.01
N ASP A 138 3.71 3.05 11.05
CA ASP A 138 4.17 4.46 11.02
C ASP A 138 5.17 4.81 12.15
N LYS A 139 5.08 4.10 13.29
CA LYS A 139 5.92 4.36 14.48
C LYS A 139 7.21 3.54 14.53
N LEU A 140 7.46 2.67 13.54
CA LEU A 140 8.72 1.94 13.40
C LEU A 140 9.83 2.75 12.71
N ARG A 141 9.60 4.04 12.51
CA ARG A 141 10.49 4.92 11.78
C ARG A 141 11.44 5.67 12.70
#